data_AF-X1SL18-F1
#
_entry.id   AF-X1SL18-F1
#
_cell.length_a   1.000
_cell.length_b   1.000
_cell.length_c   1.000
_cell.angle_alpha   90.00
_cell.angle_beta   90.00
_cell.angle_gamma   90.00
#
_symmetry.space_group_name_H-M   'P 1'
#
loop_
_entity.id
_entity.type
_entity.pdbx_description
1 polymer ?
#
loop_
_entity_poly.entity_id
_entity_poly.type
_entity_poly.pdbx_seq_one_letter_code
_entity_poly.pdbx_strand_id
1 'polypeptide(L)'
;MEERLLFHNPWWSDPTRIDSDKNIKAIEKTSIKWRQEKVVHFDLGKDAIYTLRGPRQVGKTTLIKKIIKNLLKNNTKPHAIFYYSFDLERHPEDILRIFQQFLEFSNAYKFPESMFS
;
A
#
# COMPACT_ATOMS: atom_id res chain seq x y z
N MET A 1 2.67 -18.29 0.90
CA MET A 1 2.21 -16.96 0.46
C MET A 1 2.46 -16.83 -1.03
N GLU A 2 1.48 -16.37 -1.81
CA GLU A 2 1.67 -16.16 -3.24
C GLU A 2 2.77 -15.13 -3.54
N GLU A 3 3.63 -15.45 -4.52
CA GLU A 3 4.73 -14.59 -4.96
C GLU A 3 4.26 -13.19 -5.36
N ARG A 4 3.05 -13.08 -5.92
CA ARG A 4 2.42 -11.81 -6.31
C ARG A 4 2.17 -10.87 -5.14
N LEU A 5 1.86 -11.40 -3.94
CA LEU A 5 1.68 -10.59 -2.74
C LEU A 5 3.00 -9.93 -2.35
N LEU A 6 4.09 -10.70 -2.32
CA LEU A 6 5.44 -10.19 -2.03
C LEU A 6 5.92 -9.20 -3.09
N PHE A 7 5.60 -9.46 -4.36
CA PHE A 7 5.91 -8.57 -5.47
C PHE A 7 5.22 -7.21 -5.35
N HIS A 8 3.94 -7.19 -4.96
CA HIS A 8 3.19 -5.94 -4.76
C HIS A 8 3.51 -5.22 -3.44
N ASN A 9 4.01 -5.95 -2.44
CA ASN A 9 4.28 -5.43 -1.09
C ASN A 9 5.76 -5.63 -0.69
N PRO A 10 6.74 -5.14 -1.47
CA PRO A 10 8.15 -5.38 -1.19
C PRO A 10 8.61 -4.77 0.15
N TRP A 11 7.87 -3.81 0.70
CA TRP A 11 8.15 -3.22 2.01
C TRP A 11 7.99 -4.19 3.18
N TRP A 12 7.25 -5.30 3.01
CA TRP A 12 7.09 -6.30 4.07
C TRP A 12 8.43 -6.90 4.49
N SER A 13 9.38 -7.07 3.56
CA SER A 13 10.73 -7.53 3.90
C SER A 13 11.64 -6.40 4.40
N ASP A 14 11.50 -5.20 3.80
CA ASP A 14 12.33 -4.04 4.11
C ASP A 14 11.59 -2.75 3.68
N PRO A 15 11.24 -1.86 4.62
CA PRO A 15 10.52 -0.62 4.34
C PRO A 15 11.13 0.22 3.21
N THR A 16 12.46 0.22 3.06
CA THR A 16 13.17 1.04 2.07
C THR A 16 12.94 0.58 0.63
N ARG A 17 12.45 -0.66 0.42
CA ARG A 17 12.18 -1.18 -0.94
C ARG A 17 11.08 -0.40 -1.66
N ILE A 18 10.25 0.37 -0.95
CA ILE A 18 9.30 1.31 -1.58
C ILE A 18 10.00 2.37 -2.45
N ASP A 19 11.23 2.76 -2.10
CA ASP A 19 12.01 3.75 -2.85
C ASP A 19 12.51 3.20 -4.19
N SER A 20 12.49 1.88 -4.35
CA SER A 20 12.82 1.22 -5.61
C SER A 20 11.66 1.16 -6.61
N ASP A 21 10.45 1.53 -6.19
CA ASP A 21 9.26 1.52 -7.06
C ASP A 21 9.40 2.48 -8.25
N LYS A 22 9.00 2.02 -9.44
CA LYS A 22 9.12 2.81 -10.69
C LYS A 22 8.35 4.13 -10.66
N ASN A 23 7.17 4.16 -10.05
CA ASN A 23 6.32 5.36 -10.01
C ASN A 23 6.87 6.36 -8.98
N ILE A 24 7.42 5.86 -7.87
CA ILE A 24 8.12 6.67 -6.86
C ILE A 24 9.38 7.29 -7.46
N LYS A 25 10.25 6.49 -8.09
CA LYS A 25 11.45 7.01 -8.77
C LYS A 25 11.11 8.05 -9.85
N ALA A 26 10.06 7.82 -10.63
CA ALA A 26 9.64 8.75 -11.66
C ALA A 26 9.20 10.10 -11.07
N ILE A 27 8.45 10.10 -9.96
CA ILE A 27 7.99 11.35 -9.35
C ILE A 27 9.10 12.08 -8.59
N GLU A 28 10.08 11.38 -8.03
CA GLU A 28 11.21 12.01 -7.35
C GLU A 28 12.20 12.65 -8.32
N LYS A 29 12.28 12.15 -9.56
CA LYS A 29 13.10 12.73 -10.63
C LYS A 29 12.51 13.99 -11.26
N THR A 30 11.21 14.26 -11.10
CA THR A 30 10.60 15.46 -11.67
C THR A 30 10.84 16.69 -10.81
N SER A 31 11.19 17.81 -11.44
CA SER A 31 11.27 19.12 -10.80
C SER A 31 9.90 19.67 -10.40
N ILE A 32 8.82 19.16 -11.02
CA ILE A 32 7.45 19.55 -10.71
C ILE A 32 6.98 18.77 -9.50
N LYS A 33 6.90 19.45 -8.35
CA LYS A 33 6.28 18.91 -7.14
C LYS A 33 4.76 18.81 -7.35
N TRP A 34 4.30 17.71 -7.93
CA TRP A 34 2.88 17.36 -8.00
C TRP A 34 2.31 17.20 -6.58
N ARG A 35 1.71 18.26 -6.04
CA ARG A 35 1.11 18.30 -4.69
C ARG A 35 -0.35 17.83 -4.70
N GLN A 36 -0.59 16.60 -5.17
CA GLN A 36 -1.93 16.01 -5.16
C GLN A 36 -2.53 15.91 -3.74
N GLU A 37 -1.67 15.83 -2.72
CA GLU A 37 -2.04 15.83 -1.30
C GLU A 37 -2.68 17.15 -0.80
N LYS A 38 -2.67 18.23 -1.60
CA LYS A 38 -3.47 19.43 -1.32
C LYS A 38 -4.92 19.35 -1.82
N VAL A 39 -5.21 18.41 -2.71
CA VAL A 39 -6.51 18.29 -3.41
C VAL A 39 -7.23 17.01 -3.00
N VAL A 40 -6.48 15.95 -2.70
CA VAL A 40 -7.00 14.66 -2.22
C VAL A 40 -6.58 14.48 -0.78
N HIS A 41 -7.57 14.40 0.12
CA HIS A 41 -7.37 14.20 1.54
C HIS A 41 -8.01 12.87 1.98
N PHE A 42 -7.23 12.00 2.60
CA PHE A 42 -7.71 10.80 3.26
C PHE A 42 -7.36 10.90 4.74
N ASP A 43 -8.36 10.75 5.61
CA ASP A 43 -8.15 10.66 7.05
C ASP A 43 -7.89 9.19 7.40
N LEU A 44 -6.61 8.81 7.37
CA LEU A 44 -6.16 7.43 7.60
C LEU A 44 -6.22 7.02 9.09
N GLY A 45 -6.66 7.90 9.98
CA GLY A 45 -6.93 7.57 11.39
C GLY A 45 -8.34 7.02 11.63
N LYS A 46 -9.20 7.02 10.62
CA LYS A 46 -10.56 6.48 10.69
C LYS A 46 -10.65 5.11 10.03
N ASP A 47 -11.44 4.23 10.63
CA ASP A 47 -11.88 3.00 9.99
C ASP A 47 -12.93 3.33 8.93
N ALA A 48 -12.46 3.63 7.72
CA ALA A 48 -13.28 4.10 6.61
C ALA A 48 -12.77 3.56 5.27
N ILE A 49 -13.71 3.34 4.34
CA ILE A 49 -13.41 2.96 2.97
C ILE A 49 -13.37 4.22 2.10
N TYR A 50 -12.20 4.49 1.53
CA TYR A 50 -12.00 5.60 0.62
C TYR A 50 -11.98 5.14 -0.84
N THR A 51 -12.62 5.90 -1.73
CA THR A 51 -12.58 5.64 -3.17
C THR A 51 -11.92 6.81 -3.90
N LEU A 52 -10.88 6.53 -4.68
CA LEU A 52 -10.22 7.51 -5.55
C LEU A 52 -10.64 7.31 -7.01
N ARG A 53 -11.37 8.29 -7.58
CA ARG A 53 -11.87 8.24 -8.97
C ARG A 53 -11.23 9.34 -9.83
N GLY A 54 -11.22 9.13 -11.15
CA GLY A 54 -10.75 10.11 -12.12
C GLY A 54 -10.27 9.46 -13.43
N PRO A 55 -9.93 10.25 -14.47
CA PRO A 55 -9.51 9.73 -15.77
C PRO A 55 -8.30 8.80 -15.71
N ARG A 56 -8.12 7.93 -16.71
CA ARG A 56 -6.94 7.05 -16.80
C ARG A 56 -5.67 7.92 -16.85
N GLN A 57 -4.56 7.44 -16.29
CA GLN A 57 -3.23 8.09 -16.33
C GLN A 57 -3.07 9.43 -15.57
N VAL A 58 -4.03 9.86 -14.75
CA VAL A 58 -3.89 11.08 -13.91
C VAL A 58 -3.02 10.91 -12.65
N GLY A 59 -2.33 9.77 -12.51
CA GLY A 59 -1.42 9.52 -11.38
C GLY A 59 -2.04 8.91 -10.12
N LYS A 60 -3.26 8.36 -10.18
CA LYS A 60 -3.92 7.73 -9.01
C LYS A 60 -3.08 6.65 -8.34
N THR A 61 -2.52 5.72 -9.12
CA THR A 61 -1.62 4.67 -8.59
C THR A 61 -0.38 5.28 -7.94
N THR A 62 0.18 6.34 -8.52
CA THR A 62 1.31 7.07 -7.95
C THR A 62 0.94 7.72 -6.61
N LEU A 63 -0.25 8.30 -6.49
CA LEU A 63 -0.74 8.86 -5.23
C LEU A 63 -0.82 7.79 -4.13
N ILE A 64 -1.43 6.63 -4.42
CA ILE A 64 -1.54 5.53 -3.47
C ILE A 64 -0.13 5.08 -3.00
N LYS A 65 0.82 4.94 -3.92
CA LYS A 65 2.20 4.56 -3.56
C LYS A 65 2.92 5.64 -2.75
N LYS A 66 2.67 6.92 -3.01
CA LYS A 66 3.18 8.02 -2.17
C LYS A 66 2.60 7.96 -0.76
N ILE A 67 1.31 7.65 -0.62
CA ILE A 67 0.67 7.47 0.70
C ILE A 67 1.37 6.32 1.45
N ILE A 68 1.57 5.17 0.80
CA ILE A 68 2.30 4.03 1.38
C ILE A 68 3.71 4.44 1.83
N LYS A 69 4.47 5.14 0.97
CA LYS A 69 5.80 5.65 1.31
C LYS A 69 5.78 6.60 2.52
N ASN A 70 4.79 7.49 2.60
CA ASN A 70 4.63 8.41 3.73
C ASN A 70 4.27 7.66 5.03
N LEU A 71 3.40 6.65 4.96
CA LEU A 71 3.06 5.79 6.11
C LEU A 71 4.30 5.07 6.64
N LEU A 72 5.10 4.47 5.75
CA LEU A 72 6.35 3.81 6.11
C LEU A 72 7.36 4.78 6.74
N LYS A 73 7.52 5.98 6.17
CA LYS A 73 8.36 7.05 6.74
C LYS A 73 7.91 7.50 8.12
N ASN A 74 6.61 7.42 8.40
CA ASN A 74 6.00 7.76 9.69
C ASN A 74 5.91 6.55 10.64
N ASN A 75 6.79 5.54 10.48
CA ASN A 75 6.90 4.36 11.35
C ASN A 75 5.66 3.46 11.40
N THR A 76 4.78 3.51 10.39
CA THR A 76 3.72 2.50 10.26
C THR A 76 4.37 1.13 10.02
N LYS A 77 3.97 0.12 10.80
CA LYS A 77 4.48 -1.26 10.64
C LYS A 77 4.27 -1.72 9.18
N PRO A 78 5.29 -2.21 8.46
CA PRO A 78 5.15 -2.59 7.05
C PRO A 78 4.05 -3.62 6.81
N HIS A 79 3.93 -4.60 7.70
CA HIS A 79 2.92 -5.67 7.68
C HIS A 79 1.48 -5.18 7.89
N ALA A 80 1.29 -3.93 8.34
CA ALA A 80 -0.02 -3.29 8.46
C ALA A 80 -0.44 -2.57 7.17
N ILE A 81 0.45 -2.47 6.18
CA ILE A 81 0.17 -1.81 4.90
C ILE A 81 0.10 -2.87 3.81
N PHE A 82 -1.03 -2.93 3.11
CA PHE A 82 -1.26 -3.84 1.99
C PHE A 82 -1.66 -3.08 0.74
N TYR A 83 -1.08 -3.48 -0.37
CA TYR A 83 -1.38 -3.01 -1.71
C TYR A 83 -1.50 -4.21 -2.64
N TYR A 84 -2.51 -4.17 -3.50
CA TYR A 84 -2.67 -5.15 -4.55
C TYR A 84 -3.29 -4.50 -5.79
N SER A 85 -2.69 -4.74 -6.96
CA SER A 85 -3.29 -4.36 -8.24
C SER A 85 -4.11 -5.54 -8.74
N PHE A 86 -5.42 -5.35 -8.90
CA PHE A 86 -6.33 -6.37 -9.47
C PHE A 86 -6.39 -6.32 -11.01
N ASP A 87 -5.32 -5.85 -11.66
CA ASP A 87 -5.30 -5.66 -13.11
C ASP A 87 -5.27 -7.00 -13.89
N LEU A 88 -4.82 -8.08 -13.26
CA LEU A 88 -4.66 -9.40 -13.89
C LEU A 88 -5.72 -10.41 -13.44
N GLU A 89 -6.48 -10.06 -12.42
CA GLU A 89 -7.49 -10.87 -11.74
C GLU A 89 -8.83 -10.68 -12.46
N ARG A 90 -9.49 -11.80 -12.76
CA ARG A 90 -10.67 -11.81 -13.64
C ARG A 90 -11.93 -12.28 -12.94
N HIS A 91 -11.79 -12.83 -11.73
CA HIS A 91 -12.85 -13.52 -11.02
C HIS A 91 -13.01 -12.91 -9.61
N PRO A 92 -14.23 -12.64 -9.13
CA PRO A 92 -14.47 -12.15 -7.77
C PRO A 92 -13.84 -13.01 -6.67
N GLU A 93 -13.75 -14.32 -6.90
CA GLU A 93 -13.15 -15.31 -6.01
C GLU A 93 -11.65 -15.03 -5.77
N ASP A 94 -10.95 -14.43 -6.73
CA ASP A 94 -9.56 -14.02 -6.58
C ASP A 94 -9.41 -12.97 -5.47
N ILE A 95 -10.36 -12.04 -5.37
CA ILE A 95 -10.34 -10.97 -4.36
C ILE A 95 -10.44 -11.56 -2.96
N LEU A 96 -11.39 -12.47 -2.74
CA LEU A 96 -11.60 -13.12 -1.45
C LEU A 96 -10.37 -13.93 -1.04
N ARG A 97 -9.79 -14.70 -1.97
CA ARG A 97 -8.57 -15.48 -1.74
C ARG A 97 -7.39 -14.60 -1.35
N ILE A 98 -7.17 -13.50 -2.07
CA ILE A 98 -6.09 -12.54 -1.79
C ILE A 98 -6.28 -11.88 -0.41
N PHE A 99 -7.51 -11.48 -0.08
CA PHE A 99 -7.83 -10.90 1.22
C PHE A 99 -7.58 -11.88 2.37
N GLN A 100 -8.02 -13.14 2.24
CA GLN A 100 -7.79 -14.17 3.25
C GLN A 100 -6.30 -14.40 3.51
N GLN A 101 -5.49 -14.51 2.46
CA GLN A 101 -4.03 -14.68 2.61
C GLN A 101 -3.38 -13.49 3.32
N PHE A 102 -3.82 -12.26 3.04
CA PHE A 102 -3.32 -11.09 3.76
C PHE A 102 -3.72 -11.11 5.24
N LEU A 103 -4.96 -11.51 5.57
CA LEU A 103 -5.41 -11.59 6.97
C LEU A 103 -4.62 -12.63 7.77
N GLU A 104 -4.39 -13.82 7.20
CA GLU A 104 -3.56 -14.86 7.80
C GLU A 104 -2.14 -14.37 8.06
N PHE A 105 -1.53 -13.74 7.06
CA PHE A 105 -0.22 -13.13 7.18
C PHE A 105 -0.17 -12.07 8.27
N SER A 106 -1.09 -11.11 8.25
CA SER A 106 -1.12 -10.01 9.22
C SER A 106 -1.29 -10.50 10.65
N ASN A 107 -2.12 -11.53 10.86
CA ASN A 107 -2.34 -12.12 12.18
C ASN A 107 -1.05 -12.71 12.78
N ALA A 108 -0.14 -13.27 11.97
CA ALA A 108 1.16 -13.74 12.45
C ALA A 108 2.03 -12.61 13.04
N TYR A 109 1.78 -11.35 12.66
CA TYR A 109 2.51 -10.16 13.14
C TYR A 109 1.74 -9.34 14.18
N LYS A 110 0.51 -9.74 14.54
CA LYS A 110 -0.29 -9.05 15.57
C LYS A 110 0.13 -9.38 17.01
N PHE A 111 0.98 -10.38 17.24
CA PHE A 111 1.42 -10.79 18.57
C PHE A 111 2.90 -10.45 18.85
N PRO A 112 3.20 -9.33 19.51
CA PRO A 112 4.20 -9.31 20.57
C PRO A 112 3.52 -9.76 21.87
N GLU A 113 3.97 -10.86 22.46
CA GLU A 113 3.54 -11.37 23.78
C GLU A 113 3.72 -10.38 24.95
N SER A 114 4.25 -9.18 24.74
CA SER A 114 4.53 -8.20 25.79
C SER A 114 3.33 -7.37 26.26
N MET A 115 2.09 -7.86 26.07
CA MET A 115 0.87 -7.19 26.57
C MET A 115 0.09 -8.06 27.57
N PHE A 116 0.73 -9.13 28.08
CA PHE A 116 0.33 -9.88 29.25
C PHE A 116 1.48 -9.93 30.26
N SER A 117 1.91 -8.76 30.73
CA SER A 117 2.70 -8.59 31.95
C SER A 117 2.21 -7.35 32.67
#